data_AF-N1U6P8-F1
#
_entry.id   AF-N1U6P8-F1
#
_cell.length_a   1.000
_cell.length_b   1.000
_cell.length_c   1.000
_cell.angle_alpha   90.00
_cell.angle_beta   90.00
_cell.angle_gamma   90.00
#
_symmetry.space_group_name_H-M   'P 1'
#
loop_
_entity.id
_entity.type
_entity.pdbx_description
1 polymer ?
#
loop_
_entity_poly.entity_id
_entity_poly.type
_entity_poly.pdbx_seq_one_letter_code
_entity_poly.pdbx_strand_id
1 'polypeptide(L)'
;MATRPDLEEDVLTYFSSNAEKFNLRIRPGSIKFPERYVILVKGKKSDLAASFDMLNCISELRKPKGTPHFFMSLPPTEQVQWSQELTERLIVPNKNSPAVCLLDTGVNNGHPLIEQFISEDSILSVKAEWNGSDSNGHGSGMAGIALFGDLFEKLLDTQNIPILHLLESVKIFETGGDHEPELYGDITSQAVSKVELIKPDRSRVFNLTITTEHGMDQGRPSSWSAALDSISSGYMDDDFRLFIVSAGNLPTSEISDYPNCNFDAEIEDPGQSYNALTIGAYTEKTQLDPDETIQFSPIAQLGDLSPYSRTSLKWQPDWPYKPDLVMEGGNAATDDQGFVSQLDSLMLLTTSHQHFNNHFTITGMSSAATTLVSSMGAKIISKYPDLMA
;
A
#
# COMPACT_ATOMS: atom_id res chain seq x y z
N MET A 1 -43.17 27.86 -22.26
CA MET A 1 -43.10 27.11 -23.52
C MET A 1 -42.42 27.96 -24.57
N ALA A 2 -41.12 27.74 -24.75
CA ALA A 2 -40.39 28.16 -25.93
C ALA A 2 -39.49 26.98 -26.28
N THR A 3 -40.02 26.08 -27.11
CA THR A 3 -39.26 25.02 -27.78
C THR A 3 -38.18 25.69 -28.62
N ARG A 4 -36.90 25.51 -28.28
CA ARG A 4 -35.75 25.74 -29.17
C ARG A 4 -35.50 24.44 -29.94
N PRO A 5 -35.88 24.33 -31.22
CA PRO A 5 -35.82 23.08 -31.99
C PRO A 5 -34.53 22.86 -32.81
N ASP A 6 -33.40 23.51 -32.47
CA ASP A 6 -32.33 23.74 -33.45
C ASP A 6 -30.88 23.62 -32.94
N LEU A 7 -30.64 22.93 -31.81
CA LEU A 7 -29.29 22.50 -31.37
C LEU A 7 -29.32 21.07 -30.79
N GLU A 8 -29.92 20.12 -31.51
CA GLU A 8 -29.65 18.69 -31.28
C GLU A 8 -28.78 18.17 -32.44
N GLU A 9 -27.59 18.74 -32.61
CA GLU A 9 -26.51 17.85 -33.00
C GLU A 9 -26.35 16.91 -31.80
N ASP A 10 -26.61 15.61 -31.99
CA ASP A 10 -26.45 14.63 -30.92
C ASP A 10 -25.05 14.88 -30.33
N VAL A 11 -24.97 15.32 -29.07
CA VAL A 11 -23.71 15.74 -28.43
C VAL A 11 -22.67 14.64 -28.58
N LEU A 12 -23.11 13.39 -28.60
CA LEU A 12 -22.28 12.23 -28.90
C LEU A 12 -21.75 12.23 -30.35
N THR A 13 -22.59 12.55 -31.35
CA THR A 13 -22.17 12.70 -32.75
C THR A 13 -21.16 13.83 -32.90
N TYR A 14 -21.44 15.02 -32.34
CA TYR A 14 -20.49 16.14 -32.40
C TYR A 14 -19.15 15.77 -31.76
N PHE A 15 -19.17 15.21 -30.55
CA PHE A 15 -17.96 14.77 -29.86
C PHE A 15 -17.22 13.71 -30.68
N SER A 16 -17.93 12.71 -31.23
CA SER A 16 -17.33 11.62 -31.99
C SER A 16 -16.70 12.06 -33.30
N SER A 17 -17.37 12.97 -34.03
CA SER A 17 -16.86 13.51 -35.30
C SER A 17 -15.64 14.43 -35.13
N ASN A 18 -15.41 14.94 -33.92
CA ASN A 18 -14.28 15.81 -33.62
C ASN A 18 -13.17 15.11 -32.80
N ALA A 19 -13.46 13.99 -32.15
CA ALA A 19 -12.50 13.25 -31.31
C ALA A 19 -11.19 12.92 -32.04
N GLU A 20 -11.26 12.39 -33.26
CA GLU A 20 -10.06 12.04 -34.04
C GLU A 20 -9.15 13.24 -34.33
N LYS A 21 -9.74 14.43 -34.55
CA LYS A 21 -8.98 15.67 -34.82
C LYS A 21 -8.12 16.09 -33.63
N PHE A 22 -8.51 15.67 -32.43
CA PHE A 22 -7.79 15.91 -31.19
C PHE A 22 -7.05 14.66 -30.70
N ASN A 23 -6.74 13.70 -31.57
CA ASN A 23 -6.05 12.45 -31.18
C ASN A 23 -6.79 11.60 -30.12
N LEU A 24 -8.10 11.80 -29.97
CA LEU A 24 -8.93 11.02 -29.08
C LEU A 24 -9.54 9.84 -29.86
N ARG A 25 -9.34 8.62 -29.35
CA ARG A 25 -9.90 7.39 -29.95
C ARG A 25 -11.09 6.92 -29.13
N ILE A 26 -12.26 6.89 -29.74
CA ILE A 26 -13.48 6.39 -29.09
C ILE A 26 -13.57 4.89 -29.32
N ARG A 27 -13.81 4.13 -28.25
CA ARG A 27 -14.11 2.70 -28.36
C ARG A 27 -15.52 2.53 -28.94
N PRO A 28 -15.75 1.62 -29.90
CA PRO A 28 -17.09 1.37 -30.42
C PRO A 28 -18.08 1.01 -29.30
N GLY A 29 -19.27 1.61 -29.35
CA GLY A 29 -20.35 1.43 -28.36
C GLY A 29 -20.61 2.68 -27.51
N SER A 30 -21.84 2.82 -27.03
CA SER A 30 -22.25 3.86 -26.07
C SER A 30 -23.39 3.36 -25.19
N ILE A 31 -23.49 3.89 -23.97
CA ILE A 31 -24.65 3.70 -23.09
C ILE A 31 -25.46 4.98 -23.09
N LYS A 32 -26.75 4.90 -23.43
CA LYS A 32 -27.66 6.04 -23.50
C LYS A 32 -28.55 6.10 -22.26
N PHE A 33 -28.53 7.24 -21.57
CA PHE A 33 -29.49 7.64 -20.54
C PHE A 33 -30.36 8.79 -21.07
N PRO A 34 -31.48 9.18 -20.40
CA PRO A 34 -32.36 10.24 -20.88
C PRO A 34 -31.67 11.58 -21.17
N GLU A 35 -30.64 11.95 -20.40
CA GLU A 35 -29.96 13.25 -20.49
C GLU A 35 -28.44 13.14 -20.71
N ARG A 36 -27.89 11.94 -20.92
CA ARG A 36 -26.44 11.74 -21.06
C ARG A 36 -26.08 10.47 -21.83
N TYR A 37 -24.89 10.48 -22.42
CA TYR A 37 -24.24 9.31 -22.98
C TYR A 37 -22.98 8.97 -22.19
N VAL A 38 -22.69 7.67 -22.05
CA VAL A 38 -21.41 7.19 -21.53
C VAL A 38 -20.66 6.49 -22.64
N ILE A 39 -19.43 6.93 -22.89
CA ILE A 39 -18.52 6.39 -23.89
C ILE A 39 -17.13 6.20 -23.29
N LEU A 40 -16.36 5.29 -23.89
CA LEU A 40 -14.95 5.10 -23.54
C LEU A 40 -14.07 5.79 -24.57
N VAL A 41 -13.19 6.66 -24.09
CA VAL A 41 -12.28 7.47 -24.91
C VAL A 41 -10.85 7.24 -24.44
N LYS A 42 -9.95 6.92 -25.37
CA LYS A 42 -8.50 6.82 -25.14
C LYS A 42 -7.82 8.06 -25.72
N GLY A 43 -7.07 8.79 -24.91
CA GLY A 43 -6.32 9.98 -25.31
C GLY A 43 -5.59 10.62 -24.13
N LYS A 44 -4.78 11.67 -24.38
CA LYS A 44 -4.10 12.39 -23.29
C LYS A 44 -4.99 13.48 -22.71
N LYS A 45 -4.74 13.86 -21.45
CA LYS A 45 -5.41 15.02 -20.83
C LYS A 45 -5.19 16.31 -21.63
N SER A 46 -3.98 16.51 -22.17
CA SER A 46 -3.63 17.66 -23.02
C SER A 46 -4.47 17.72 -24.29
N ASP A 47 -4.74 16.55 -24.88
CA ASP A 47 -5.48 16.41 -26.13
C ASP A 47 -6.96 16.74 -25.93
N LEU A 48 -7.54 16.28 -24.80
CA LEU A 48 -8.90 16.63 -24.40
C LEU A 48 -9.03 18.12 -24.05
N ALA A 49 -8.03 18.68 -23.38
CA ALA A 49 -8.01 20.08 -22.98
C ALA A 49 -7.72 21.06 -24.14
N ALA A 50 -7.33 20.55 -25.31
CA ALA A 50 -6.99 21.36 -26.48
C ALA A 50 -8.22 22.03 -27.14
N SER A 51 -9.45 21.66 -26.75
CA SER A 51 -10.68 22.21 -27.32
C SER A 51 -11.74 22.49 -26.26
N PHE A 52 -12.13 23.77 -26.17
CA PHE A 52 -13.21 24.22 -25.29
C PHE A 52 -14.56 23.60 -25.69
N ASP A 53 -14.82 23.46 -26.99
CA ASP A 53 -16.07 22.88 -27.49
C ASP A 53 -16.17 21.38 -27.15
N MET A 54 -15.05 20.65 -27.21
CA MET A 54 -15.01 19.24 -26.76
C MET A 54 -15.26 19.12 -25.26
N LEU A 55 -14.71 20.03 -24.45
CA LEU A 55 -14.93 20.05 -23.00
C LEU A 55 -16.39 20.36 -22.65
N ASN A 56 -17.06 21.24 -23.41
CA ASN A 56 -18.48 21.56 -23.20
C ASN A 56 -19.42 20.36 -23.44
N CYS A 57 -18.98 19.34 -24.18
CA CYS A 57 -19.73 18.10 -24.36
C CYS A 57 -19.63 17.14 -23.16
N ILE A 58 -18.71 17.40 -22.22
CA ILE A 58 -18.37 16.49 -21.14
C ILE A 58 -19.00 17.00 -19.85
N SER A 59 -20.03 16.29 -19.37
CA SER A 59 -20.59 16.54 -18.03
C SER A 59 -19.72 15.94 -16.92
N GLU A 60 -19.06 14.82 -17.20
CA GLU A 60 -18.24 14.10 -16.24
C GLU A 60 -17.14 13.29 -16.96
N LEU A 61 -15.93 13.32 -16.42
CA LEU A 61 -14.82 12.50 -16.90
C LEU A 61 -14.38 11.54 -15.79
N ARG A 62 -14.49 10.23 -16.06
CA ARG A 62 -13.96 9.18 -15.17
C ARG A 62 -12.90 8.38 -15.91
N LYS A 63 -11.79 8.07 -15.25
CA LYS A 63 -10.90 7.01 -15.75
C LYS A 63 -11.71 5.70 -15.77
N PRO A 64 -11.51 4.83 -16.79
CA PRO A 64 -11.94 3.45 -16.69
C PRO A 64 -11.31 2.89 -15.42
N LYS A 65 -12.14 2.54 -14.43
CA LYS A 65 -11.64 2.03 -13.17
C LYS A 65 -11.43 0.52 -13.36
N GLY A 66 -10.18 0.09 -13.47
CA GLY A 66 -9.84 -1.31 -13.29
C GLY A 66 -9.50 -1.58 -11.83
N THR A 67 -9.29 -2.84 -11.51
CA THR A 67 -8.88 -3.29 -10.18
C THR A 67 -7.62 -4.15 -10.30
N PRO A 68 -6.89 -4.41 -9.20
CA PRO A 68 -5.74 -5.32 -9.22
C PRO A 68 -6.03 -6.70 -9.82
N HIS A 69 -7.29 -7.16 -9.76
CA HIS A 69 -7.77 -8.40 -10.37
C HIS A 69 -7.30 -8.54 -11.83
N PHE A 70 -7.31 -7.45 -12.61
CA PHE A 70 -6.83 -7.48 -14.00
C PHE A 70 -5.40 -8.02 -14.10
N PHE A 71 -4.47 -7.50 -13.29
CA PHE A 71 -3.05 -7.90 -13.33
C PHE A 71 -2.82 -9.28 -12.71
N MET A 72 -3.60 -9.63 -11.68
CA MET A 72 -3.56 -10.95 -11.05
C MET A 72 -4.01 -12.07 -12.00
N SER A 73 -4.96 -11.76 -12.90
CA SER A 73 -5.48 -12.69 -13.89
C SER A 73 -4.63 -12.79 -15.18
N LEU A 74 -3.57 -11.99 -15.32
CA LEU A 74 -2.69 -12.06 -16.49
C LEU A 74 -1.79 -13.30 -16.45
N PRO A 75 -1.50 -13.92 -17.63
CA PRO A 75 -0.45 -14.92 -17.73
C PRO A 75 0.91 -14.36 -17.31
N PRO A 76 1.81 -15.19 -16.74
CA PRO A 76 3.14 -14.75 -16.31
C PRO A 76 3.94 -13.99 -17.37
N THR A 77 3.85 -14.42 -18.64
CA THR A 77 4.54 -13.77 -19.76
C THR A 77 4.07 -12.33 -20.01
N GLU A 78 2.80 -12.04 -19.76
CA GLU A 78 2.26 -10.68 -19.88
C GLU A 78 2.65 -9.82 -18.67
N GLN A 79 2.64 -10.39 -17.45
CA GLN A 79 3.13 -9.69 -16.26
C GLN A 79 4.60 -9.27 -16.41
N VAL A 80 5.44 -10.11 -17.01
CA VAL A 80 6.84 -9.79 -17.35
C VAL A 80 6.91 -8.54 -18.25
N GLN A 81 6.06 -8.45 -19.27
CA GLN A 81 6.06 -7.30 -20.19
C GLN A 81 5.68 -6.01 -19.46
N TRP A 82 4.65 -6.06 -18.61
CA TRP A 82 4.24 -4.92 -17.77
C TRP A 82 5.35 -4.50 -16.80
N SER A 83 6.01 -5.48 -16.17
CA SER A 83 7.13 -5.22 -15.27
C SER A 83 8.33 -4.61 -15.99
N GLN A 84 8.68 -5.09 -17.18
CA GLN A 84 9.79 -4.56 -17.97
C GLN A 84 9.52 -3.12 -18.43
N GLU A 85 8.32 -2.85 -18.94
CA GLU A 85 7.89 -1.51 -19.33
C GLU A 85 7.96 -0.53 -18.15
N LEU A 86 7.47 -0.95 -16.97
CA LEU A 86 7.56 -0.12 -15.77
C LEU A 86 9.01 0.15 -15.38
N THR A 87 9.87 -0.87 -15.38
CA THR A 87 11.31 -0.72 -15.08
C THR A 87 11.98 0.33 -15.97
N GLU A 88 11.66 0.38 -17.27
CA GLU A 88 12.23 1.35 -18.21
C GLU A 88 11.87 2.81 -17.87
N ARG A 89 10.78 3.04 -17.14
CA ARG A 89 10.30 4.36 -16.73
C ARG A 89 10.77 4.79 -15.34
N LEU A 90 11.43 3.91 -14.58
CA LEU A 90 11.89 4.23 -13.23
C LEU A 90 13.13 5.12 -13.27
N ILE A 91 13.13 6.17 -12.45
CA ILE A 91 14.31 7.00 -12.22
C ILE A 91 14.88 6.63 -10.85
N VAL A 92 16.07 6.05 -10.86
CA VAL A 92 16.77 5.55 -9.66
C VAL A 92 17.27 6.74 -8.82
N PRO A 93 17.06 6.71 -7.49
CA PRO A 93 17.56 7.74 -6.58
C PRO A 93 19.08 7.73 -6.45
N ASN A 94 19.65 8.77 -5.84
CA ASN A 94 21.07 8.78 -5.47
C ASN A 94 21.35 7.67 -4.43
N LYS A 95 22.55 7.07 -4.45
CA LYS A 95 22.99 6.06 -3.48
C LYS A 95 22.93 6.52 -2.01
N ASN A 96 23.03 7.82 -1.77
CA ASN A 96 22.96 8.45 -0.45
C ASN A 96 21.53 8.89 -0.06
N SER A 97 20.52 8.57 -0.87
CA SER A 97 19.12 8.88 -0.55
C SER A 97 18.70 8.11 0.72
N PRO A 98 17.69 8.60 1.46
CA PRO A 98 17.21 7.87 2.62
C PRO A 98 16.68 6.48 2.25
N ALA A 99 16.52 5.60 3.23
CA ALA A 99 15.93 4.29 3.03
C ALA A 99 14.65 4.08 3.84
N VAL A 100 13.80 3.19 3.34
CA VAL A 100 12.83 2.47 4.16
C VAL A 100 13.49 1.14 4.56
N CYS A 101 13.70 0.94 5.85
CA CYS A 101 14.23 -0.29 6.41
C CYS A 101 13.08 -1.22 6.82
N LEU A 102 12.89 -2.31 6.08
CA LEU A 102 11.83 -3.28 6.29
C LEU A 102 12.26 -4.30 7.35
N LEU A 103 11.57 -4.31 8.49
CA LEU A 103 11.71 -5.33 9.52
C LEU A 103 10.59 -6.35 9.33
N ASP A 104 10.85 -7.40 8.53
CA ASP A 104 9.82 -8.28 7.97
C ASP A 104 10.38 -9.70 7.71
N THR A 105 9.79 -10.44 6.76
CA THR A 105 10.15 -11.82 6.37
C THR A 105 11.34 -11.94 5.43
N GLY A 106 12.04 -10.83 5.15
CA GLY A 106 13.11 -10.74 4.16
C GLY A 106 12.63 -10.14 2.84
N VAL A 107 13.52 -10.03 1.85
CA VAL A 107 13.18 -9.51 0.51
C VAL A 107 13.91 -10.31 -0.57
N ASN A 108 13.19 -10.69 -1.63
CA ASN A 108 13.80 -11.26 -2.83
C ASN A 108 14.18 -10.17 -3.82
N ASN A 109 15.42 -9.67 -3.72
CA ASN A 109 15.93 -8.57 -4.55
C ASN A 109 16.18 -8.91 -6.03
N GLY A 110 16.05 -10.18 -6.44
CA GLY A 110 16.09 -10.57 -7.85
C GLY A 110 14.86 -10.13 -8.66
N HIS A 111 13.81 -9.62 -8.00
CA HIS A 111 12.65 -9.07 -8.70
C HIS A 111 13.06 -7.82 -9.52
N PRO A 112 12.73 -7.71 -10.83
CA PRO A 112 13.17 -6.60 -11.69
C PRO A 112 12.76 -5.18 -11.22
N LEU A 113 11.62 -5.06 -10.55
CA LEU A 113 11.17 -3.80 -9.93
C LEU A 113 11.84 -3.48 -8.58
N ILE A 114 12.62 -4.39 -7.99
CA ILE A 114 13.26 -4.22 -6.68
C ILE A 114 14.79 -4.09 -6.83
N GLU A 115 15.40 -4.84 -7.75
CA GLU A 115 16.85 -5.04 -7.85
C GLU A 115 17.69 -3.74 -7.87
N GLN A 116 17.13 -2.65 -8.41
CA GLN A 116 17.82 -1.37 -8.55
C GLN A 116 17.79 -0.50 -7.28
N PHE A 117 16.97 -0.87 -6.29
CA PHE A 117 16.65 -0.04 -5.12
C PHE A 117 17.14 -0.64 -3.80
N ILE A 118 17.70 -1.85 -3.82
CA ILE A 118 18.29 -2.50 -2.65
C ILE A 118 19.61 -3.15 -3.03
N SER A 119 20.66 -2.91 -2.25
CA SER A 119 21.94 -3.59 -2.42
C SER A 119 22.00 -4.87 -1.60
N GLU A 120 22.77 -5.85 -2.07
CA GLU A 120 22.91 -7.16 -1.40
C GLU A 120 23.39 -7.04 0.05
N ASP A 121 24.27 -6.07 0.34
CA ASP A 121 24.76 -5.79 1.70
C ASP A 121 23.68 -5.22 2.64
N SER A 122 22.55 -4.80 2.10
CA SER A 122 21.40 -4.24 2.84
C SER A 122 20.26 -5.26 3.00
N ILE A 123 20.53 -6.54 2.70
CA ILE A 123 19.62 -7.66 2.89
C ILE A 123 20.18 -8.54 4.01
N LEU A 124 19.66 -8.31 5.21
CA LEU A 124 20.20 -8.85 6.46
C LEU A 124 19.18 -9.78 7.13
N SER A 125 19.64 -10.45 8.17
CA SER A 125 18.82 -11.26 9.06
C SER A 125 19.31 -11.13 10.50
N VAL A 126 18.40 -11.18 11.47
CA VAL A 126 18.74 -11.22 12.90
C VAL A 126 19.39 -12.54 13.29
N LYS A 127 18.91 -13.68 12.77
CA LYS A 127 19.52 -15.00 12.99
C LYS A 127 20.58 -15.30 11.93
N ALA A 128 21.71 -15.88 12.35
CA ALA A 128 22.85 -16.14 11.47
C ALA A 128 22.61 -17.31 10.50
N GLU A 129 21.74 -18.23 10.87
CA GLU A 129 21.33 -19.39 10.09
C GLU A 129 20.33 -19.07 8.97
N TRP A 130 19.67 -17.92 9.04
CA TRP A 130 18.73 -17.46 8.03
C TRP A 130 19.47 -16.72 6.91
N ASN A 131 18.96 -16.86 5.69
CA ASN A 131 19.27 -15.92 4.63
C ASN A 131 18.27 -14.76 4.70
N GLY A 132 18.66 -13.55 4.27
CA GLY A 132 17.73 -12.40 4.24
C GLY A 132 16.67 -12.48 3.13
N SER A 133 16.55 -13.64 2.46
CA SER A 133 15.59 -13.86 1.39
C SER A 133 14.19 -14.13 1.96
N ASP A 134 13.19 -13.88 1.15
CA ASP A 134 11.79 -13.98 1.54
C ASP A 134 11.17 -15.29 1.05
N SER A 135 10.90 -16.18 1.99
CA SER A 135 10.25 -17.47 1.78
C SER A 135 8.72 -17.39 1.94
N ASN A 136 8.23 -16.35 2.60
CA ASN A 136 6.82 -16.17 2.96
C ASN A 136 6.09 -15.29 1.93
N GLY A 137 6.73 -14.22 1.49
CA GLY A 137 6.22 -13.27 0.52
C GLY A 137 5.82 -11.92 1.07
N HIS A 138 5.61 -11.81 2.38
CA HIS A 138 5.13 -10.59 3.01
C HIS A 138 6.14 -9.44 2.83
N GLY A 139 7.42 -9.64 3.16
CA GLY A 139 8.44 -8.59 3.05
C GLY A 139 8.74 -8.14 1.62
N SER A 140 8.72 -9.04 0.64
CA SER A 140 8.84 -8.67 -0.79
C SER A 140 7.61 -7.90 -1.27
N GLY A 141 6.42 -8.21 -0.73
CA GLY A 141 5.22 -7.41 -0.94
C GLY A 141 5.35 -6.01 -0.34
N MET A 142 5.90 -5.88 0.87
CA MET A 142 6.14 -4.57 1.49
C MET A 142 7.20 -3.77 0.74
N ALA A 143 8.23 -4.41 0.17
CA ALA A 143 9.21 -3.74 -0.69
C ALA A 143 8.56 -3.03 -1.89
N GLY A 144 7.61 -3.69 -2.57
CA GLY A 144 6.84 -3.08 -3.65
C GLY A 144 5.99 -1.90 -3.19
N ILE A 145 5.28 -2.04 -2.06
CA ILE A 145 4.48 -0.94 -1.49
C ILE A 145 5.37 0.25 -1.09
N ALA A 146 6.53 -0.02 -0.48
CA ALA A 146 7.46 1.01 -0.04
C ALA A 146 7.98 1.85 -1.22
N LEU A 147 8.24 1.22 -2.36
CA LEU A 147 8.72 1.91 -3.57
C LEU A 147 7.58 2.62 -4.31
N PHE A 148 6.49 1.90 -4.56
CA PHE A 148 5.51 2.30 -5.58
C PHE A 148 4.15 2.71 -5.02
N GLY A 149 3.87 2.38 -3.75
CA GLY A 149 2.51 2.33 -3.22
C GLY A 149 1.72 1.23 -3.93
N ASP A 150 0.44 1.47 -4.22
CA ASP A 150 -0.33 0.58 -5.08
C ASP A 150 0.21 0.63 -6.52
N LEU A 151 0.74 -0.50 -7.00
CA LEU A 151 1.29 -0.62 -8.36
C LEU A 151 0.24 -0.41 -9.45
N PHE A 152 -1.05 -0.62 -9.14
CA PHE A 152 -2.12 -0.61 -10.13
C PHE A 152 -2.09 0.67 -11.00
N GLU A 153 -2.08 1.85 -10.36
CA GLU A 153 -2.03 3.13 -11.10
C GLU A 153 -0.68 3.35 -11.80
N LYS A 154 0.42 2.78 -11.30
CA LYS A 154 1.77 2.94 -11.88
C LYS A 154 1.97 2.14 -13.16
N LEU A 155 1.35 0.96 -13.21
CA LEU A 155 1.34 0.10 -14.39
C LEU A 155 0.46 0.68 -15.50
N LEU A 156 -0.64 1.36 -15.14
CA LEU A 156 -1.51 2.02 -16.13
C LEU A 156 -1.01 3.39 -16.61
N ASP A 157 -0.08 4.00 -15.88
CA ASP A 157 0.56 5.25 -16.28
C ASP A 157 1.73 4.99 -17.25
N THR A 158 2.07 6.02 -18.03
CA THR A 158 3.15 6.03 -19.03
C THR A 158 4.21 7.08 -18.72
N GLN A 159 4.05 7.84 -17.64
CA GLN A 159 5.04 8.83 -17.21
C GLN A 159 6.25 8.17 -16.54
N ASN A 160 7.39 8.86 -16.58
CA ASN A 160 8.56 8.49 -15.80
C ASN A 160 8.26 8.65 -14.31
N ILE A 161 8.76 7.72 -13.50
CA ILE A 161 8.46 7.65 -12.07
C ILE A 161 9.75 7.86 -11.27
N PRO A 162 9.94 9.03 -10.64
CA PRO A 162 11.03 9.24 -9.71
C PRO A 162 10.80 8.49 -8.41
N ILE A 163 11.72 7.59 -8.08
CA ILE A 163 11.83 6.98 -6.76
C ILE A 163 12.79 7.85 -5.93
N LEU A 164 12.43 8.16 -4.69
CA LEU A 164 13.12 9.16 -3.86
C LEU A 164 13.93 8.57 -2.71
N HIS A 165 13.89 7.26 -2.55
CA HIS A 165 14.49 6.53 -1.43
C HIS A 165 14.87 5.11 -1.87
N LEU A 166 15.80 4.52 -1.11
CA LEU A 166 16.23 3.13 -1.28
C LEU A 166 15.50 2.21 -0.29
N LEU A 167 15.74 0.91 -0.40
CA LEU A 167 15.28 -0.08 0.57
C LEU A 167 16.46 -0.67 1.33
N GLU A 168 16.19 -1.01 2.58
CA GLU A 168 16.98 -1.91 3.42
C GLU A 168 16.03 -2.99 3.94
N SER A 169 16.53 -4.19 4.21
CA SER A 169 15.71 -5.30 4.71
C SER A 169 16.46 -6.03 5.80
N VAL A 170 15.80 -6.22 6.94
CA VAL A 170 16.30 -7.10 8.00
C VAL A 170 15.22 -8.11 8.32
N LYS A 171 15.51 -9.38 8.02
CA LYS A 171 14.64 -10.48 8.34
C LYS A 171 14.57 -10.69 9.85
N ILE A 172 13.39 -10.52 10.42
CA ILE A 172 13.08 -10.74 11.85
C ILE A 172 12.08 -11.88 12.07
N PHE A 173 11.54 -12.44 10.99
CA PHE A 173 10.54 -13.51 11.02
C PHE A 173 10.74 -14.44 9.81
N GLU A 174 10.61 -15.74 10.00
CA GLU A 174 10.65 -16.79 8.96
C GLU A 174 9.36 -17.63 9.02
N THR A 175 9.05 -18.17 10.19
CA THR A 175 7.90 -19.05 10.48
C THR A 175 7.26 -18.75 11.84
N GLY A 176 6.00 -19.16 12.02
CA GLY A 176 5.34 -19.05 13.32
C GLY A 176 6.10 -19.80 14.42
N GLY A 177 6.36 -19.13 15.54
CA GLY A 177 7.09 -19.69 16.69
C GLY A 177 8.61 -19.53 16.66
N ASP A 178 9.14 -18.69 15.75
CA ASP A 178 10.59 -18.45 15.66
C ASP A 178 11.22 -17.81 16.91
N HIS A 179 10.40 -17.13 17.71
CA HIS A 179 10.83 -16.28 18.80
C HIS A 179 9.85 -16.38 19.96
N GLU A 180 10.40 -16.39 21.18
CA GLU A 180 9.61 -16.19 22.39
C GLU A 180 9.14 -14.72 22.42
N PRO A 181 7.85 -14.45 22.66
CA PRO A 181 7.32 -13.08 22.60
C PRO A 181 8.07 -12.07 23.46
N GLU A 182 8.59 -12.48 24.61
CA GLU A 182 9.35 -11.62 25.52
C GLU A 182 10.66 -11.09 24.90
N LEU A 183 11.14 -11.69 23.80
CA LEU A 183 12.39 -11.32 23.14
C LEU A 183 12.20 -10.41 21.92
N TYR A 184 10.98 -10.04 21.54
CA TYR A 184 10.76 -9.21 20.34
C TYR A 184 11.43 -7.82 20.40
N GLY A 185 11.50 -7.23 21.59
CA GLY A 185 12.25 -5.99 21.81
C GLY A 185 13.75 -6.14 21.54
N ASP A 186 14.35 -7.24 21.98
CA ASP A 186 15.77 -7.56 21.72
C ASP A 186 16.01 -7.84 20.23
N ILE A 187 15.11 -8.59 19.58
CA ILE A 187 15.19 -8.88 18.14
C ILE A 187 15.13 -7.60 17.31
N THR A 188 14.25 -6.67 17.67
CA THR A 188 14.13 -5.37 17.00
C THR A 188 15.40 -4.53 17.21
N SER A 189 15.93 -4.49 18.44
CA SER A 189 17.21 -3.81 18.75
C SER A 189 18.39 -4.39 17.95
N GLN A 190 18.48 -5.71 17.84
CA GLN A 190 19.49 -6.38 17.02
C GLN A 190 19.35 -6.04 15.54
N ALA A 191 18.12 -5.97 15.02
CA ALA A 191 17.85 -5.63 13.63
C ALA A 191 18.33 -4.21 13.29
N VAL A 192 17.99 -3.24 14.15
CA VAL A 192 18.44 -1.84 14.07
C VAL A 192 19.97 -1.78 14.09
N SER A 193 20.59 -2.40 15.08
CA SER A 193 22.05 -2.40 15.24
C SER A 193 22.76 -2.96 14.00
N LYS A 194 22.22 -4.04 13.40
CA LYS A 194 22.82 -4.67 12.23
C LYS A 194 22.80 -3.77 11.00
N VAL A 195 21.68 -3.13 10.68
CA VAL A 195 21.60 -2.27 9.50
C VAL A 195 22.42 -0.98 9.69
N GLU A 196 22.42 -0.42 10.90
CA GLU A 196 23.20 0.77 11.24
C GLU A 196 24.71 0.52 11.17
N LEU A 197 25.16 -0.69 11.51
CA LEU A 197 26.57 -1.06 11.35
C LEU A 197 27.00 -1.10 9.88
N ILE A 198 26.12 -1.50 8.96
CA ILE A 198 26.42 -1.56 7.53
C ILE A 198 26.33 -0.18 6.87
N LYS A 199 25.31 0.61 7.23
CA LYS A 199 25.01 1.92 6.62
C LYS A 199 24.86 3.01 7.70
N PRO A 200 25.90 3.36 8.49
CA PRO A 200 25.77 4.22 9.66
C PRO A 200 25.18 5.59 9.33
N ASP A 201 25.69 6.24 8.27
CA ASP A 201 25.34 7.62 7.91
C ASP A 201 24.01 7.74 7.14
N ARG A 202 23.26 6.65 6.94
CA ARG A 202 22.02 6.71 6.15
C ARG A 202 20.83 7.13 7.01
N SER A 203 20.17 8.22 6.65
CA SER A 203 18.84 8.53 7.21
C SER A 203 17.83 7.45 6.79
N ARG A 204 17.10 6.89 7.76
CA ARG A 204 16.18 5.78 7.49
C ARG A 204 14.87 5.90 8.26
N VAL A 205 13.84 5.28 7.69
CA VAL A 205 12.54 5.06 8.34
C VAL A 205 12.42 3.56 8.61
N PHE A 206 12.25 3.17 9.87
CA PHE A 206 12.03 1.77 10.22
C PHE A 206 10.56 1.42 10.06
N ASN A 207 10.31 0.43 9.21
CA ASN A 207 8.99 -0.08 8.89
C ASN A 207 8.82 -1.45 9.55
N LEU A 208 8.03 -1.50 10.62
CA LEU A 208 7.75 -2.73 11.37
C LEU A 208 6.29 -3.13 11.18
N THR A 209 6.07 -4.13 10.34
CA THR A 209 4.75 -4.63 9.94
C THR A 209 4.37 -5.91 10.68
N ILE A 210 5.33 -6.55 11.34
CA ILE A 210 5.11 -7.73 12.19
C ILE A 210 4.60 -7.27 13.55
N THR A 211 3.46 -7.83 13.96
CA THR A 211 2.80 -7.58 15.25
C THR A 211 2.42 -8.89 15.91
N THR A 212 2.01 -8.82 17.17
CA THR A 212 1.52 -9.99 17.90
C THR A 212 0.41 -9.62 18.87
N GLU A 213 -0.52 -10.57 19.07
CA GLU A 213 -1.53 -10.46 20.12
C GLU A 213 -0.96 -10.73 21.52
N HIS A 214 0.25 -11.31 21.61
CA HIS A 214 0.94 -11.49 22.87
C HIS A 214 1.36 -10.13 23.44
N GLY A 215 1.08 -9.89 24.73
CA GLY A 215 1.40 -8.62 25.38
C GLY A 215 0.31 -7.55 25.25
N MET A 216 -0.82 -7.85 24.60
CA MET A 216 -2.02 -7.02 24.68
C MET A 216 -2.58 -7.05 26.12
N ASP A 217 -2.50 -5.92 26.83
CA ASP A 217 -3.00 -5.76 28.20
C ASP A 217 -3.70 -4.39 28.33
N GLN A 218 -4.79 -4.20 27.59
CA GLN A 218 -5.64 -3.00 27.67
C GLN A 218 -4.90 -1.68 27.44
N GLY A 219 -3.92 -1.69 26.52
CA GLY A 219 -3.06 -0.55 26.20
C GLY A 219 -1.82 -0.40 27.07
N ARG A 220 -1.63 -1.24 28.08
CA ARG A 220 -0.43 -1.21 28.92
C ARG A 220 0.82 -1.51 28.09
N PRO A 221 1.93 -0.79 28.31
CA PRO A 221 3.20 -1.08 27.63
C PRO A 221 3.68 -2.50 27.89
N SER A 222 3.97 -3.20 26.80
CA SER A 222 4.70 -4.47 26.75
C SER A 222 6.21 -4.25 26.85
N SER A 223 6.99 -5.33 26.97
CA SER A 223 8.46 -5.25 26.83
C SER A 223 8.89 -4.80 25.43
N TRP A 224 8.15 -5.18 24.39
CA TRP A 224 8.49 -4.83 23.01
C TRP A 224 8.22 -3.35 22.71
N SER A 225 7.02 -2.85 23.03
CA SER A 225 6.68 -1.42 22.89
C SER A 225 7.59 -0.52 23.72
N ALA A 226 7.94 -0.91 24.95
CA ALA A 226 8.89 -0.17 25.77
C ALA A 226 10.33 -0.18 25.20
N ALA A 227 10.77 -1.30 24.62
CA ALA A 227 12.04 -1.36 23.90
C ALA A 227 12.01 -0.44 22.67
N LEU A 228 10.91 -0.42 21.93
CA LEU A 228 10.72 0.47 20.79
C LEU A 228 10.75 1.94 21.21
N ASP A 229 10.16 2.28 22.35
CA ASP A 229 10.23 3.63 22.92
C ASP A 229 11.66 4.05 23.25
N SER A 230 12.44 3.14 23.83
CA SER A 230 13.85 3.38 24.14
C SER A 230 14.71 3.56 22.89
N ILE A 231 14.49 2.72 21.87
CA ILE A 231 15.24 2.78 20.60
C ILE A 231 14.88 4.05 19.83
N SER A 232 13.59 4.37 19.71
CA SER A 232 13.08 5.49 18.92
C SER A 232 13.50 6.84 19.52
N SER A 233 13.48 6.95 20.85
CA SER A 233 13.86 8.18 21.56
C SER A 233 15.36 8.46 21.56
N GLY A 234 16.21 7.50 21.18
CA GLY A 234 17.66 7.64 21.29
C GLY A 234 18.15 7.79 22.74
N TYR A 235 17.36 7.40 23.75
CA TYR A 235 17.70 7.67 25.15
C TYR A 235 19.08 7.11 25.59
N MET A 236 19.56 6.07 24.92
CA MET A 236 20.82 5.40 25.25
C MET A 236 22.03 5.88 24.42
N ASP A 237 21.81 6.48 23.25
CA ASP A 237 22.84 6.79 22.25
C ASP A 237 22.72 8.16 21.58
N ASP A 238 21.69 8.94 21.94
CA ASP A 238 21.30 10.23 21.34
C ASP A 238 20.92 10.17 19.85
N ASP A 239 20.64 8.97 19.32
CA ASP A 239 20.22 8.75 17.93
C ASP A 239 18.69 8.57 17.84
N PHE A 240 17.99 9.60 17.36
CA PHE A 240 16.53 9.57 17.17
C PHE A 240 16.15 8.75 15.94
N ARG A 241 15.28 7.76 16.13
CA ARG A 241 14.87 6.82 15.08
C ARG A 241 13.37 6.89 14.83
N LEU A 242 12.99 7.12 13.58
CA LEU A 242 11.58 7.11 13.17
C LEU A 242 11.12 5.67 12.94
N PHE A 243 10.29 5.17 13.85
CA PHE A 243 9.56 3.92 13.70
C PHE A 243 8.12 4.16 13.27
N ILE A 244 7.70 3.37 12.30
CA ILE A 244 6.32 3.30 11.83
C ILE A 244 5.90 1.84 11.94
N VAL A 245 4.90 1.60 12.77
CA VAL A 245 4.48 0.26 13.21
C VAL A 245 3.04 -0.03 12.84
N SER A 246 2.78 -1.29 12.50
CA SER A 246 1.44 -1.78 12.23
C SER A 246 0.58 -1.81 13.49
N ALA A 247 -0.71 -1.49 13.34
CA ALA A 247 -1.71 -1.64 14.39
C ALA A 247 -2.15 -3.11 14.63
N GLY A 248 -1.74 -4.03 13.77
CA GLY A 248 -2.27 -5.40 13.71
C GLY A 248 -3.60 -5.50 12.98
N ASN A 249 -4.07 -6.73 12.76
CA ASN A 249 -5.26 -7.00 11.95
C ASN A 249 -6.20 -8.02 12.59
N LEU A 250 -7.49 -7.82 12.42
CA LEU A 250 -8.48 -8.87 12.67
C LEU A 250 -8.35 -9.97 11.61
N PRO A 251 -8.52 -11.25 11.96
CA PRO A 251 -8.61 -12.31 10.97
C PRO A 251 -9.94 -12.21 10.20
N THR A 252 -9.97 -12.67 8.95
CA THR A 252 -11.17 -12.63 8.08
C THR A 252 -12.41 -13.28 8.72
N SER A 253 -12.23 -14.26 9.60
CA SER A 253 -13.31 -14.92 10.34
C SER A 253 -14.03 -14.01 11.34
N GLU A 254 -13.41 -12.90 11.75
CA GLU A 254 -13.90 -12.03 12.83
C GLU A 254 -14.46 -10.69 12.34
N ILE A 255 -14.35 -10.39 11.04
CA ILE A 255 -14.78 -9.10 10.47
C ILE A 255 -16.24 -9.09 9.99
N SER A 256 -17.00 -10.16 10.25
CA SER A 256 -18.40 -10.29 9.81
C SER A 256 -19.35 -9.35 10.56
N ASP A 257 -19.01 -8.93 11.78
CA ASP A 257 -19.76 -7.94 12.57
C ASP A 257 -19.23 -6.51 12.36
N TYR A 258 -18.73 -6.20 11.17
CA TYR A 258 -18.31 -4.85 10.82
C TYR A 258 -19.48 -3.84 10.96
N PRO A 259 -19.28 -2.65 11.56
CA PRO A 259 -18.02 -2.12 12.10
C PRO A 259 -17.78 -2.40 13.59
N ASN A 260 -18.67 -3.12 14.28
CA ASN A 260 -18.54 -3.37 15.73
C ASN A 260 -17.26 -4.12 16.07
N CYS A 261 -16.85 -5.07 15.23
CA CYS A 261 -15.59 -5.79 15.40
C CYS A 261 -14.38 -4.85 15.56
N ASN A 262 -14.34 -3.71 14.86
CA ASN A 262 -13.23 -2.75 14.98
C ASN A 262 -13.24 -1.98 16.32
N PHE A 263 -14.42 -1.80 16.91
CA PHE A 263 -14.57 -1.16 18.22
C PHE A 263 -14.14 -2.07 19.36
N ASP A 264 -14.23 -3.38 19.15
CA ASP A 264 -13.83 -4.40 20.13
C ASP A 264 -12.38 -4.87 19.94
N ALA A 265 -11.82 -4.75 18.75
CA ALA A 265 -10.47 -5.19 18.44
C ALA A 265 -9.40 -4.18 18.88
N GLU A 266 -8.67 -4.56 19.92
CA GLU A 266 -7.54 -3.80 20.45
C GLU A 266 -6.31 -3.92 19.54
N ILE A 267 -5.54 -2.83 19.44
CA ILE A 267 -4.25 -2.77 18.73
C ILE A 267 -3.25 -3.77 19.33
N GLU A 268 -2.53 -4.44 18.43
CA GLU A 268 -1.51 -5.45 18.75
C GLU A 268 -0.18 -4.85 19.23
N ASP A 269 0.64 -5.66 19.90
CA ASP A 269 2.02 -5.34 20.27
C ASP A 269 2.91 -5.27 19.00
N PRO A 270 3.77 -4.24 18.78
CA PRO A 270 4.16 -3.13 19.68
C PRO A 270 3.47 -1.79 19.44
N GLY A 271 2.23 -1.79 18.94
CA GLY A 271 1.48 -0.58 18.61
C GLY A 271 1.16 0.34 19.81
N GLN A 272 1.45 -0.07 21.05
CA GLN A 272 1.31 0.74 22.27
C GLN A 272 2.44 1.78 22.43
N SER A 273 3.54 1.65 21.70
CA SER A 273 4.70 2.54 21.82
C SER A 273 4.32 4.03 21.66
N TYR A 274 4.84 4.87 22.55
CA TYR A 274 4.62 6.32 22.55
C TYR A 274 5.50 7.05 21.52
N ASN A 275 6.73 6.58 21.30
CA ASN A 275 7.70 7.23 20.42
C ASN A 275 7.70 6.66 19.00
N ALA A 276 6.92 5.62 18.72
CA ALA A 276 6.66 5.10 17.39
C ALA A 276 5.27 5.52 16.88
N LEU A 277 5.14 5.68 15.56
CA LEU A 277 3.87 5.94 14.90
C LEU A 277 3.15 4.63 14.59
N THR A 278 2.02 4.38 15.22
CA THR A 278 1.17 3.22 15.00
C THR A 278 0.14 3.52 13.93
N ILE A 279 0.10 2.69 12.89
CA ILE A 279 -0.69 2.94 11.67
C ILE A 279 -1.82 1.92 11.56
N GLY A 280 -3.05 2.42 11.53
CA GLY A 280 -4.25 1.66 11.19
C GLY A 280 -4.57 1.74 9.69
N ALA A 281 -5.62 1.04 9.27
CA ALA A 281 -6.03 1.00 7.88
C ALA A 281 -7.41 1.64 7.67
N TYR A 282 -7.51 2.54 6.70
CA TYR A 282 -8.79 2.93 6.07
C TYR A 282 -8.90 2.28 4.70
N THR A 283 -10.04 2.43 4.02
CA THR A 283 -10.13 2.00 2.62
C THR A 283 -10.94 2.92 1.69
N GLU A 284 -10.39 3.18 0.52
CA GLU A 284 -11.05 3.69 -0.69
C GLU A 284 -11.31 2.56 -1.71
N LYS A 285 -10.85 1.33 -1.44
CA LYS A 285 -11.04 0.16 -2.29
C LYS A 285 -12.44 -0.41 -2.10
N THR A 286 -13.41 0.10 -2.86
CA THR A 286 -14.80 -0.37 -2.82
C THR A 286 -15.29 -0.90 -4.15
N GLN A 287 -14.40 -1.07 -5.12
CA GLN A 287 -14.76 -1.52 -6.46
C GLN A 287 -14.32 -2.95 -6.68
N LEU A 288 -15.23 -3.75 -7.20
CA LEU A 288 -15.02 -5.12 -7.63
C LEU A 288 -14.91 -5.22 -9.15
N ASP A 289 -14.25 -6.26 -9.63
CA ASP A 289 -14.30 -6.61 -11.06
C ASP A 289 -15.74 -7.03 -11.44
N PRO A 290 -16.22 -6.76 -12.67
CA PRO A 290 -17.59 -7.07 -13.06
C PRO A 290 -18.06 -8.50 -12.78
N ASP A 291 -17.19 -9.50 -12.86
CA ASP A 291 -17.55 -10.89 -12.56
C ASP A 291 -17.72 -11.15 -11.05
N GLU A 292 -16.92 -10.51 -10.20
CA GLU A 292 -17.03 -10.55 -8.73
C GLU A 292 -18.33 -9.91 -8.23
N THR A 293 -18.82 -8.85 -8.89
CA THR A 293 -20.04 -8.13 -8.47
C THR A 293 -21.32 -8.96 -8.51
N ILE A 294 -21.30 -10.14 -9.14
CA ILE A 294 -22.44 -11.05 -9.21
C ILE A 294 -22.74 -11.67 -7.84
N GLN A 295 -21.69 -11.93 -7.05
CA GLN A 295 -21.80 -12.65 -5.78
C GLN A 295 -21.42 -11.80 -4.58
N PHE A 296 -20.60 -10.77 -4.78
CA PHE A 296 -19.95 -10.06 -3.70
C PHE A 296 -20.24 -8.56 -3.73
N SER A 297 -20.21 -7.97 -2.53
CA SER A 297 -20.22 -6.53 -2.30
C SER A 297 -19.14 -6.15 -1.27
N PRO A 298 -18.51 -4.98 -1.37
CA PRO A 298 -17.53 -4.53 -0.39
C PRO A 298 -18.19 -4.31 0.99
N ILE A 299 -17.48 -4.65 2.06
CA ILE A 299 -17.96 -4.51 3.44
C ILE A 299 -17.92 -3.04 3.89
N ALA A 300 -16.76 -2.39 3.79
CA ALA A 300 -16.59 -0.99 4.18
C ALA A 300 -16.95 -0.04 3.03
N GLN A 301 -17.48 1.15 3.37
CA GLN A 301 -17.75 2.21 2.40
C GLN A 301 -16.48 3.01 2.08
N LEU A 302 -16.56 3.85 1.06
CA LEU A 302 -15.43 4.67 0.60
C LEU A 302 -15.02 5.65 1.70
N GLY A 303 -13.78 5.54 2.16
CA GLY A 303 -13.18 6.40 3.18
C GLY A 303 -13.42 5.91 4.61
N ASP A 304 -14.12 4.79 4.81
CA ASP A 304 -14.31 4.19 6.13
C ASP A 304 -13.05 3.45 6.60
N LEU A 305 -13.04 3.11 7.88
CA LEU A 305 -12.04 2.23 8.47
C LEU A 305 -12.07 0.86 7.74
N SER A 306 -10.90 0.28 7.49
CA SER A 306 -10.82 -1.06 6.92
C SER A 306 -11.46 -2.07 7.87
N PRO A 307 -12.23 -3.07 7.38
CA PRO A 307 -12.82 -4.09 8.25
C PRO A 307 -11.80 -4.84 9.09
N TYR A 308 -10.55 -4.91 8.64
CA TYR A 308 -9.44 -5.57 9.32
C TYR A 308 -8.79 -4.73 10.44
N SER A 309 -9.08 -3.43 10.51
CA SER A 309 -8.31 -2.52 11.39
C SER A 309 -8.66 -2.69 12.87
N ARG A 310 -7.66 -2.48 13.72
CA ARG A 310 -7.77 -2.45 15.18
C ARG A 310 -7.73 -1.01 15.72
N THR A 311 -8.22 -0.77 16.94
CA THR A 311 -8.28 0.56 17.58
C THR A 311 -7.86 0.53 19.05
N SER A 312 -7.57 1.69 19.66
CA SER A 312 -7.35 1.80 21.10
C SER A 312 -8.63 2.01 21.91
N LEU A 313 -9.82 1.79 21.33
CA LEU A 313 -11.09 2.19 21.96
C LEU A 313 -11.35 1.45 23.29
N LYS A 314 -10.86 0.22 23.44
CA LYS A 314 -10.98 -0.60 24.66
C LYS A 314 -9.83 -0.43 25.63
N TRP A 315 -8.81 0.38 25.31
CA TRP A 315 -7.70 0.62 26.21
C TRP A 315 -8.14 1.41 27.43
N GLN A 316 -7.39 1.25 28.53
CA GLN A 316 -7.63 2.06 29.72
C GLN A 316 -7.33 3.53 29.42
N PRO A 317 -8.05 4.48 30.04
CA PRO A 317 -7.92 5.91 29.73
C PRO A 317 -6.54 6.53 29.97
N ASP A 318 -5.66 5.85 30.71
CA ASP A 318 -4.31 6.31 31.04
C ASP A 318 -3.31 6.11 29.87
N TRP A 319 -3.67 5.30 28.87
CA TRP A 319 -2.82 4.93 27.73
C TRP A 319 -3.07 5.81 26.50
N PRO A 320 -2.15 5.86 25.52
CA PRO A 320 -2.24 6.83 24.43
C PRO A 320 -3.36 6.45 23.45
N TYR A 321 -3.94 7.46 22.79
CA TYR A 321 -4.87 7.22 21.68
C TYR A 321 -4.11 6.71 20.47
N LYS A 322 -4.54 5.56 19.94
CA LYS A 322 -3.97 4.90 18.76
C LYS A 322 -5.09 4.35 17.85
N PRO A 323 -4.86 4.19 16.54
CA PRO A 323 -3.63 4.49 15.81
C PRO A 323 -3.38 6.00 15.69
N ASP A 324 -2.14 6.41 15.47
CA ASP A 324 -1.77 7.82 15.28
C ASP A 324 -2.23 8.33 13.91
N LEU A 325 -2.19 7.46 12.91
CA LEU A 325 -2.59 7.73 11.53
C LEU A 325 -3.28 6.50 10.93
N VAL A 326 -4.05 6.74 9.87
CA VAL A 326 -4.59 5.68 9.01
C VAL A 326 -4.16 5.89 7.57
N MET A 327 -3.98 4.81 6.84
CA MET A 327 -3.68 4.82 5.41
C MET A 327 -4.45 3.70 4.68
N GLU A 328 -4.56 3.75 3.35
CA GLU A 328 -5.21 2.70 2.55
C GLU A 328 -4.62 1.32 2.89
N GLY A 329 -5.47 0.41 3.37
CA GLY A 329 -5.14 -0.99 3.62
C GLY A 329 -6.04 -1.97 2.87
N GLY A 330 -6.96 -1.51 2.04
CA GLY A 330 -7.90 -2.36 1.35
C GLY A 330 -9.10 -2.77 2.21
N ASN A 331 -9.93 -3.60 1.61
CA ASN A 331 -11.28 -3.90 2.08
C ASN A 331 -11.52 -5.43 2.02
N ALA A 332 -12.66 -5.85 2.54
CA ALA A 332 -13.16 -7.20 2.40
C ALA A 332 -14.47 -7.17 1.62
N ALA A 333 -14.87 -8.33 1.09
CA ALA A 333 -16.14 -8.51 0.42
C ALA A 333 -17.03 -9.47 1.21
N THR A 334 -18.33 -9.30 1.08
CA THR A 334 -19.32 -10.24 1.61
C THR A 334 -20.37 -10.59 0.56
N ASP A 335 -20.87 -11.82 0.61
CA ASP A 335 -22.02 -12.27 -0.20
C ASP A 335 -23.35 -12.09 0.55
N ASP A 336 -24.46 -12.39 -0.14
CA ASP A 336 -25.81 -12.29 0.42
C ASP A 336 -26.07 -13.23 1.61
N GLN A 337 -25.18 -14.21 1.86
CA GLN A 337 -25.26 -15.15 2.99
C GLN A 337 -24.36 -14.74 4.15
N GLY A 338 -23.61 -13.64 4.02
CA GLY A 338 -22.67 -13.15 5.02
C GLY A 338 -21.31 -13.87 5.00
N PHE A 339 -21.01 -14.65 3.95
CA PHE A 339 -19.67 -15.22 3.78
C PHE A 339 -18.69 -14.10 3.42
N VAL A 340 -17.60 -14.00 4.17
CA VAL A 340 -16.58 -12.97 3.99
C VAL A 340 -15.41 -13.52 3.17
N SER A 341 -15.00 -12.74 2.17
CA SER A 341 -13.89 -13.07 1.27
C SER A 341 -12.92 -11.90 1.15
N GLN A 342 -11.64 -12.21 1.01
CA GLN A 342 -10.64 -11.28 0.50
C GLN A 342 -10.58 -11.41 -1.02
N LEU A 343 -10.90 -10.33 -1.74
CA LEU A 343 -10.87 -10.30 -3.20
C LEU A 343 -9.74 -9.38 -3.68
N ASP A 344 -9.05 -9.78 -4.75
CA ASP A 344 -7.91 -9.04 -5.31
C ASP A 344 -8.28 -7.59 -5.63
N SER A 345 -9.51 -7.38 -6.11
CA SER A 345 -10.02 -6.06 -6.45
C SER A 345 -10.02 -5.05 -5.30
N LEU A 346 -10.11 -5.55 -4.07
CA LEU A 346 -10.21 -4.76 -2.85
C LEU A 346 -8.88 -4.57 -2.13
N MET A 347 -7.77 -5.07 -2.69
CA MET A 347 -6.45 -5.04 -2.09
C MET A 347 -5.50 -4.10 -2.87
N LEU A 348 -4.26 -3.96 -2.42
CA LEU A 348 -3.23 -3.19 -3.12
C LEU A 348 -2.36 -4.12 -3.95
N LEU A 349 -2.05 -3.73 -5.19
CA LEU A 349 -1.16 -4.49 -6.06
C LEU A 349 0.30 -4.20 -5.68
N THR A 350 1.12 -5.24 -5.57
CA THR A 350 2.53 -5.15 -5.20
C THR A 350 3.40 -6.21 -5.88
N THR A 351 4.69 -6.21 -5.61
CA THR A 351 5.68 -7.17 -6.12
C THR A 351 5.60 -8.52 -5.43
N SER A 352 5.74 -9.60 -6.20
CA SER A 352 5.71 -10.98 -5.70
C SER A 352 7.11 -11.50 -5.34
N HIS A 353 7.22 -12.27 -4.26
CA HIS A 353 8.47 -12.96 -3.92
C HIS A 353 8.82 -14.09 -4.92
N GLN A 354 7.83 -14.64 -5.61
CA GLN A 354 7.99 -15.71 -6.61
C GLN A 354 8.00 -15.15 -8.04
N HIS A 355 8.82 -14.13 -8.28
CA HIS A 355 8.87 -13.40 -9.54
C HIS A 355 9.11 -14.26 -10.79
N PHE A 356 9.72 -15.45 -10.66
CA PHE A 356 9.82 -16.42 -11.76
C PHE A 356 8.48 -16.99 -12.21
N ASN A 357 7.49 -17.05 -11.31
CA ASN A 357 6.15 -17.56 -11.57
C ASN A 357 5.17 -16.41 -11.85
N ASN A 358 5.14 -15.40 -10.99
CA ASN A 358 4.28 -14.22 -11.10
C ASN A 358 5.05 -13.00 -10.62
N HIS A 359 5.04 -11.90 -11.37
CA HIS A 359 5.71 -10.65 -10.97
C HIS A 359 4.88 -9.87 -9.95
N PHE A 360 3.55 -9.98 -10.02
CA PHE A 360 2.65 -9.24 -9.14
C PHE A 360 1.93 -10.14 -8.15
N THR A 361 1.57 -9.56 -7.01
CA THR A 361 0.70 -10.15 -5.99
C THR A 361 -0.13 -9.03 -5.37
N ILE A 362 -1.07 -9.38 -4.49
CA ILE A 362 -1.81 -8.43 -3.67
C ILE A 362 -1.34 -8.43 -2.22
N THR A 363 -1.54 -7.31 -1.53
CA THR A 363 -1.35 -7.16 -0.08
C THR A 363 -2.31 -6.09 0.46
N GLY A 364 -2.38 -5.92 1.78
CA GLY A 364 -3.24 -4.92 2.39
C GLY A 364 -3.11 -4.86 3.90
N MET A 365 -4.24 -4.53 4.50
CA MET A 365 -4.48 -4.30 5.91
C MET A 365 -3.50 -3.28 6.51
N SER A 366 -3.26 -3.34 7.82
CA SER A 366 -2.34 -2.42 8.50
C SER A 366 -0.90 -2.51 7.97
N SER A 367 -0.45 -3.66 7.46
CA SER A 367 0.92 -3.82 6.91
C SER A 367 1.16 -2.92 5.69
N ALA A 368 0.23 -2.92 4.73
CA ALA A 368 0.31 -2.05 3.57
C ALA A 368 0.19 -0.57 3.97
N ALA A 369 -0.75 -0.26 4.88
CA ALA A 369 -0.96 1.10 5.40
C ALA A 369 0.32 1.64 6.07
N THR A 370 0.94 0.86 6.95
CA THR A 370 2.23 1.15 7.62
C THR A 370 3.31 1.45 6.60
N THR A 371 3.44 0.59 5.59
CA THR A 371 4.49 0.71 4.57
C THR A 371 4.28 1.91 3.65
N LEU A 372 3.03 2.30 3.37
CA LEU A 372 2.71 3.54 2.67
C LEU A 372 3.15 4.78 3.47
N VAL A 373 2.93 4.80 4.78
CA VAL A 373 3.38 5.89 5.65
C VAL A 373 4.91 5.90 5.73
N SER A 374 5.58 4.74 5.78
CA SER A 374 7.03 4.64 5.70
C SER A 374 7.62 5.18 4.41
N SER A 375 6.98 4.86 3.27
CA SER A 375 7.31 5.46 1.97
C SER A 375 7.16 6.98 2.00
N MET A 376 6.10 7.49 2.62
CA MET A 376 5.87 8.93 2.77
C MET A 376 6.96 9.58 3.63
N GLY A 377 7.32 8.98 4.77
CA GLY A 377 8.39 9.46 5.64
C GLY A 377 9.73 9.56 4.92
N ALA A 378 10.13 8.51 4.19
CA ALA A 378 11.39 8.53 3.42
C ALA A 378 11.38 9.58 2.31
N LYS A 379 10.24 9.79 1.63
CA LYS A 379 10.06 10.87 0.64
C LYS A 379 10.17 12.26 1.27
N ILE A 380 9.67 12.44 2.49
CA ILE A 380 9.81 13.71 3.24
C ILE A 380 11.28 13.94 3.59
N ILE A 381 11.97 12.97 4.15
CA ILE A 381 13.41 13.06 4.49
C ILE A 381 14.23 13.39 3.23
N SER A 382 13.93 12.74 2.10
CA SER A 382 14.61 12.98 0.83
C SER A 382 14.45 14.43 0.33
N LYS A 383 13.28 15.03 0.56
CA LYS A 383 13.00 16.43 0.18
C LYS A 383 13.49 17.45 1.19
N TYR A 384 13.61 17.07 2.45
CA TYR A 384 14.01 17.94 3.55
C TYR A 384 15.09 17.26 4.42
N PRO A 385 16.32 17.11 3.91
CA PRO A 385 17.37 16.37 4.62
C PRO A 385 17.73 16.96 5.99
N ASP A 386 17.59 18.28 6.14
CA ASP A 386 17.91 18.99 7.38
C ASP A 386 16.89 18.74 8.52
N LEU A 387 15.77 18.03 8.28
CA LEU A 387 14.82 17.68 9.34
C LEU A 387 15.35 16.64 10.33
N MET A 388 16.32 15.83 9.89
CA MET A 388 16.90 14.74 10.68
C MET A 388 18.29 15.12 11.25
N ALA A 389 18.72 16.38 11.09
CA ALA A 389 20.06 16.86 11.41
C ALA A 389 20.17 17.52 12.79
#